data_AF-A0A067SXX4-F1
#
_entry.id   AF-A0A067SXX4-F1
#
_cell.length_a   1.000
_cell.length_b   1.000
_cell.length_c   1.000
_cell.angle_alpha   90.00
_cell.angle_beta   90.00
_cell.angle_gamma   90.00
#
_symmetry.space_group_name_H-M   'P 1'
#
loop_
_entity.id
_entity.type
_entity.pdbx_description
1 polymer ?
#
loop_
_entity_poly.entity_id
_entity_poly.type
_entity_poly.pdbx_seq_one_letter_code
_entity_poly.pdbx_strand_id
1 'polypeptide(L)'
;MSSDMRTALTSVFLNSTTGKIQACLLESLTKASPAQLKALSSIFAPLLSQARVIKHCVRCHQEYSENENNKTACEIEHNEFGEYERTMIGYEEMTTTLLCCGISFEEDDGHPGTSCILAFHTTYPEEVEYYDEDDGTNENVVTCSEAGCSDDKEEGTSSDEEEGTSSD
;
A
#
# COMPACT_ATOMS: atom_id res chain seq x y z
N MET A 1 -6.45 -38.60 5.21
CA MET A 1 -5.35 -37.95 5.96
C MET A 1 -4.89 -36.64 5.34
N SER A 2 -4.23 -36.62 4.17
CA SER A 2 -3.79 -35.34 3.56
C SER A 2 -4.95 -34.41 3.17
N SER A 3 -6.08 -34.98 2.73
CA SER A 3 -7.30 -34.21 2.42
C SER A 3 -7.91 -33.55 3.66
N ASP A 4 -8.00 -34.29 4.77
CA ASP A 4 -8.63 -33.80 6.01
C ASP A 4 -7.83 -32.64 6.61
N MET A 5 -6.50 -32.73 6.56
CA MET A 5 -5.60 -31.64 6.99
C MET A 5 -5.75 -30.40 6.12
N ARG A 6 -5.87 -30.57 4.80
CA ARG A 6 -6.07 -29.43 3.88
C ARG A 6 -7.38 -28.71 4.20
N THR A 7 -8.47 -29.47 4.35
CA THR A 7 -9.78 -28.91 4.70
C THR A 7 -9.74 -28.17 6.04
N ALA A 8 -9.09 -28.74 7.05
CA ALA A 8 -8.95 -28.09 8.36
C ALA A 8 -8.16 -26.78 8.27
N LEU A 9 -7.01 -26.77 7.58
CA LEU A 9 -6.19 -25.56 7.40
C LEU A 9 -6.92 -24.48 6.61
N THR A 10 -7.59 -24.84 5.51
CA THR A 10 -8.41 -23.89 4.74
C THR A 10 -9.49 -23.26 5.61
N SER A 11 -10.18 -24.06 6.43
CA SER A 11 -11.18 -23.53 7.37
C SER A 11 -10.58 -22.55 8.38
N VAL A 12 -9.38 -22.83 8.91
CA VAL A 12 -8.70 -21.92 9.84
C VAL A 12 -8.36 -20.60 9.15
N PHE A 13 -7.82 -20.63 7.93
CA PHE A 13 -7.43 -19.41 7.21
C PHE A 13 -8.63 -18.54 6.81
N LEU A 14 -9.76 -19.15 6.43
CA LEU A 14 -10.94 -18.39 6.02
C LEU A 14 -11.73 -17.79 7.20
N ASN A 15 -11.73 -18.45 8.35
CA ASN A 15 -12.57 -18.07 9.48
C ASN A 15 -11.82 -17.33 10.61
N SER A 16 -10.50 -17.27 10.56
CA SER A 16 -9.69 -16.56 11.56
C SER A 16 -9.39 -15.13 11.11
N THR A 17 -9.28 -14.21 12.06
CA THR A 17 -8.78 -12.87 11.76
C THR A 17 -7.29 -12.91 11.45
N THR A 18 -6.81 -11.97 10.63
CA THR A 18 -5.38 -11.84 10.28
C THR A 18 -4.50 -11.74 11.53
N GLY A 19 -4.88 -10.93 12.50
CA GLY A 19 -4.14 -10.79 13.76
C GLY A 19 -4.04 -12.08 14.58
N LYS A 20 -5.09 -12.93 14.59
CA LYS A 20 -5.05 -14.25 15.26
C LYS A 20 -4.10 -15.22 14.55
N ILE A 21 -4.14 -15.25 13.22
CA ILE A 21 -3.25 -16.09 12.41
C ILE A 21 -1.79 -15.64 12.64
N GLN A 22 -1.52 -14.34 12.56
CA GLN A 22 -0.20 -13.77 12.76
C GLN A 22 0.35 -14.11 14.15
N ALA A 23 -0.43 -13.89 15.22
CA ALA A 23 0.00 -14.20 16.58
C ALA A 23 0.34 -15.70 16.75
N CYS A 24 -0.50 -16.59 16.21
CA CYS A 24 -0.28 -18.04 16.27
C CYS A 24 0.99 -18.46 15.51
N LEU A 25 1.21 -17.90 14.32
CA LEU A 25 2.41 -18.16 13.53
C LEU A 25 3.67 -17.66 14.23
N LEU A 26 3.65 -16.43 14.75
CA LEU A 26 4.78 -15.84 15.49
C LEU A 26 5.13 -16.67 16.73
N GLU A 27 4.12 -17.09 17.50
CA GLU A 27 4.35 -17.97 18.65
C GLU A 27 4.96 -19.32 18.20
N SER A 28 4.43 -19.90 17.12
CA SER A 28 4.90 -21.19 16.60
C SER A 28 6.33 -21.12 16.07
N LEU A 29 6.75 -19.99 15.48
CA LEU A 29 8.11 -19.77 14.98
C LEU A 29 9.15 -19.89 16.09
N THR A 30 8.85 -19.43 17.31
CA THR A 30 9.79 -19.51 18.46
C THR A 30 10.06 -20.94 18.93
N LYS A 31 9.17 -21.88 18.61
CA LYS A 31 9.22 -23.30 19.03
C LYS A 31 9.48 -24.24 17.85
N ALA A 32 9.60 -23.70 16.63
CA ALA A 32 9.71 -24.49 15.42
C ALA A 32 11.08 -25.16 15.29
N SER A 33 11.07 -26.44 14.92
CA SER A 33 12.28 -27.16 14.53
C SER A 33 12.84 -26.62 13.19
N PRO A 34 14.13 -26.86 12.88
CA PRO A 34 14.71 -26.46 11.60
C PRO A 34 13.95 -26.99 10.36
N ALA A 35 13.39 -28.20 10.44
CA ALA A 35 12.59 -28.77 9.37
C ALA A 35 11.27 -27.99 9.15
N GLN A 36 10.62 -27.58 10.24
CA GLN A 36 9.41 -26.74 10.18
C GLN A 36 9.70 -25.35 9.64
N LEU A 37 10.81 -24.73 10.07
CA LEU A 37 11.25 -23.43 9.54
C LEU A 37 11.52 -23.51 8.03
N LYS A 38 12.20 -24.57 7.55
CA LYS A 38 12.43 -24.78 6.11
C LYS A 38 11.12 -24.96 5.34
N ALA A 39 10.17 -25.72 5.88
CA ALA A 39 8.86 -25.89 5.27
C ALA A 39 8.07 -24.57 5.20
N LEU A 40 8.04 -23.80 6.30
CA LEU A 40 7.40 -22.48 6.33
C LEU A 40 8.06 -21.50 5.36
N SER A 41 9.39 -21.46 5.30
CA SER A 41 10.12 -20.64 4.34
C SER A 41 9.77 -20.99 2.89
N SER A 42 9.57 -22.28 2.59
CA SER A 42 9.16 -22.73 1.25
C SER A 42 7.71 -22.33 0.94
N ILE A 43 6.80 -22.43 1.92
CA ILE A 43 5.39 -22.03 1.78
C ILE A 43 5.27 -20.52 1.55
N PHE A 44 6.04 -19.72 2.28
CA PHE A 44 6.03 -18.26 2.19
C PHE A 44 7.01 -17.69 1.16
N ALA A 45 7.72 -18.52 0.39
CA ALA A 45 8.67 -18.06 -0.62
C ALA A 45 8.07 -17.02 -1.59
N PRO A 46 6.81 -17.16 -2.08
CA PRO A 46 6.20 -16.13 -2.92
C PRO A 46 6.05 -14.79 -2.21
N LEU A 47 5.56 -14.78 -0.96
CA LEU A 47 5.43 -13.55 -0.17
C LEU A 47 6.79 -12.94 0.16
N LEU A 48 7.80 -13.75 0.46
CA LEU A 48 9.16 -13.28 0.68
C LEU A 48 9.76 -12.65 -0.59
N SER A 49 9.46 -13.21 -1.76
CA SER A 49 9.86 -12.62 -3.04
C SER A 49 9.20 -11.27 -3.25
N GLN A 50 7.90 -11.15 -2.97
CA GLN A 50 7.15 -9.89 -3.08
C GLN A 50 7.66 -8.83 -2.10
N ALA A 51 8.02 -9.22 -0.88
CA ALA A 51 8.59 -8.31 0.13
C ALA A 51 9.92 -7.66 -0.31
N ARG A 52 10.68 -8.33 -1.18
CA ARG A 52 11.99 -7.87 -1.63
C ARG A 52 11.91 -6.90 -2.80
N VAL A 53 10.78 -6.87 -3.50
CA VAL A 53 10.56 -5.93 -4.60
C VAL A 53 10.03 -4.64 -4.00
N ILE A 54 10.91 -3.66 -3.90
CA ILE A 54 10.57 -2.31 -3.49
C ILE A 54 10.13 -1.53 -4.73
N LYS A 55 8.98 -0.86 -4.62
CA LYS A 55 8.39 -0.04 -5.66
C LYS A 55 8.30 1.40 -5.19
N HIS A 56 8.34 2.33 -6.13
CA HIS A 56 8.13 3.74 -5.88
C HIS A 56 6.66 4.12 -6.09
N CYS A 57 6.01 4.69 -5.08
CA CYS A 57 4.63 5.16 -5.23
C CYS A 57 4.60 6.49 -5.98
N VAL A 58 3.93 6.57 -7.13
CA VAL A 58 3.82 7.82 -7.90
C VAL A 58 2.82 8.83 -7.31
N ARG A 59 2.09 8.44 -6.26
CA ARG A 59 1.17 9.34 -5.53
C ARG A 59 1.84 10.03 -4.34
N CYS A 60 2.40 9.25 -3.42
CA CYS A 60 3.00 9.78 -2.18
C CYS A 60 4.54 9.84 -2.21
N HIS A 61 5.16 9.35 -3.29
CA HIS A 61 6.62 9.31 -3.48
C HIS A 61 7.40 8.50 -2.44
N GLN A 62 6.72 7.61 -1.71
CA GLN A 62 7.36 6.68 -0.78
C GLN A 62 7.62 5.33 -1.44
N GLU A 63 8.70 4.69 -0.99
CA GLU A 63 8.99 3.29 -1.30
C GLU A 63 8.02 2.36 -0.56
N TYR A 64 7.56 1.31 -1.23
CA TYR A 64 6.67 0.31 -0.65
C TYR A 64 6.92 -1.08 -1.22
N SER A 65 6.59 -2.12 -0.46
CA SER A 65 6.47 -3.49 -0.96
C SER A 65 5.00 -3.88 -1.14
N GLU A 66 4.72 -4.83 -2.03
CA GLU A 66 3.34 -5.34 -2.21
C GLU A 66 2.74 -5.95 -0.93
N ASN A 67 3.59 -6.43 -0.02
CA ASN A 67 3.13 -7.00 1.24
C ASN A 67 2.64 -5.94 2.23
N GLU A 68 3.15 -4.71 2.12
CA GLU A 68 2.77 -3.57 2.95
C GLU A 68 1.63 -2.77 2.30
N ASN A 69 1.44 -2.93 0.99
CA ASN A 69 0.42 -2.24 0.22
C ASN A 69 -0.99 -2.72 0.58
N ASN A 70 -1.72 -1.88 1.30
CA ASN A 70 -3.09 -2.12 1.70
C ASN A 70 -3.93 -0.85 1.45
N LYS A 71 -5.25 -0.96 1.63
CA LYS A 71 -6.21 0.11 1.30
C LYS A 71 -5.98 1.45 2.05
N THR A 72 -5.14 1.47 3.07
CA THR A 72 -4.77 2.68 3.84
C THR A 72 -3.25 2.84 3.94
N ALA A 73 -2.46 2.21 3.06
CA ALA A 73 -1.00 2.26 3.15
C ALA A 73 -0.43 3.57 2.57
N CYS A 74 -0.98 4.02 1.45
CA CYS A 74 -0.65 5.32 0.86
C CYS A 74 -1.46 6.38 1.61
N GLU A 75 -0.82 7.00 2.58
CA GLU A 75 -1.36 8.11 3.35
C GLU A 75 -0.72 9.43 2.91
N ILE A 76 -1.56 10.40 2.55
CA ILE A 76 -1.14 11.78 2.31
C ILE A 76 -1.89 12.65 3.31
N GLU A 77 -1.14 13.36 4.15
CA GLU A 77 -1.71 14.31 5.09
C GLU A 77 -2.29 15.52 4.38
N HIS A 78 -3.26 16.19 5.00
CA HIS A 78 -3.64 17.53 4.53
C HIS A 78 -2.42 18.45 4.57
N ASN A 79 -2.31 19.37 3.62
CA ASN A 79 -1.23 20.35 3.65
C ASN A 79 -1.33 21.18 4.94
N GLU A 80 -0.21 21.38 5.63
CA GLU A 80 -0.15 22.23 6.83
C GLU A 80 -0.48 23.71 6.51
N PHE A 81 -0.42 24.07 5.22
CA PHE A 81 -0.64 25.41 4.70
C PHE A 81 -2.09 25.72 4.29
N GLY A 82 -3.02 24.78 4.47
CA GLY A 82 -4.45 25.07 4.55
C GLY A 82 -5.01 25.84 3.35
N GLU A 83 -4.82 25.29 2.15
CA GLU A 83 -5.61 25.75 1.00
C GLU A 83 -7.02 25.20 1.17
N TYR A 84 -7.90 26.03 1.71
CA TYR A 84 -9.31 25.75 1.87
C TYR A 84 -10.13 26.90 1.32
N GLU A 85 -11.27 26.58 0.72
CA GLU A 85 -12.27 27.55 0.32
C GLU A 85 -13.40 27.59 1.37
N ARG A 86 -13.90 28.79 1.68
CA ARG A 86 -15.06 28.95 2.56
C ARG A 86 -16.24 29.49 1.77
N THR A 87 -17.31 28.72 1.74
CA THR A 87 -18.53 29.05 1.02
C THR A 87 -19.67 29.24 2.02
N MET A 88 -20.38 30.36 1.91
CA MET A 88 -21.59 30.58 2.70
C MET A 88 -22.79 29.91 2.01
N ILE A 89 -23.46 29.02 2.73
CA ILE A 89 -24.72 28.43 2.32
C ILE A 89 -25.85 29.16 3.06
N GLY A 90 -26.50 30.11 2.38
CA GLY A 90 -27.57 30.92 2.99
C GLY A 90 -27.05 32.11 3.81
N TYR A 91 -27.64 32.38 4.97
CA TYR A 91 -27.34 33.57 5.79
C TYR A 91 -26.49 33.29 7.04
N GLU A 92 -26.34 32.03 7.45
CA GLU A 92 -25.69 31.66 8.72
C GLU A 92 -24.76 30.43 8.65
N GLU A 93 -24.84 29.58 7.61
CA GLU A 93 -24.03 28.36 7.52
C GLU A 93 -22.77 28.58 6.67
N MET A 94 -21.62 28.13 7.18
CA MET A 94 -20.32 28.21 6.51
C MET A 94 -19.76 26.80 6.29
N THR A 95 -19.53 26.47 5.03
CA THR A 95 -18.86 25.23 4.62
C THR A 95 -17.41 25.54 4.27
N THR A 96 -16.49 24.74 4.78
CA THR A 96 -15.08 24.77 4.42
C THR A 96 -14.77 23.59 3.51
N THR A 97 -14.22 23.84 2.33
CA THR A 97 -13.78 22.82 1.37
C THR A 97 -12.26 22.76 1.37
N LEU A 98 -11.69 21.58 1.61
CA LEU A 98 -10.25 21.37 1.55
C LEU A 98 -9.83 21.18 0.09
N LEU A 99 -9.03 22.12 -0.45
CA LEU A 99 -8.68 22.11 -1.87
C LEU A 99 -7.76 20.94 -2.26
N CYS A 100 -7.10 20.31 -1.28
CA CYS A 100 -6.29 19.12 -1.52
C CYS A 100 -7.09 17.84 -1.86
N CYS A 101 -8.37 17.74 -1.45
CA CYS A 101 -9.21 16.54 -1.62
C CYS A 101 -10.69 16.81 -1.90
N GLY A 102 -11.12 18.07 -1.94
CA GLY A 102 -12.52 18.46 -2.13
C GLY A 102 -13.45 18.14 -0.98
N ILE A 103 -12.93 17.62 0.15
CA ILE A 103 -13.76 17.31 1.30
C ILE A 103 -14.31 18.63 1.86
N SER A 104 -15.63 18.72 1.87
CA SER A 104 -16.38 19.85 2.40
C SER A 104 -16.96 19.48 3.75
N PHE A 105 -16.84 20.37 4.74
CA PHE A 105 -17.35 20.17 6.09
C PHE A 105 -17.87 21.48 6.68
N GLU A 106 -18.84 21.38 7.58
CA GLU A 106 -19.32 22.53 8.35
C GLU A 106 -18.35 22.81 9.51
N GLU A 107 -18.12 24.08 9.86
CA GLU A 107 -17.19 24.41 10.95
C GLU A 107 -17.61 23.78 12.29
N ASP A 108 -18.91 23.59 12.51
CA ASP A 108 -19.49 22.98 13.72
C ASP A 108 -19.26 21.46 13.81
N ASP A 109 -19.06 20.78 12.68
CA ASP A 109 -18.78 19.33 12.61
C ASP A 109 -17.31 19.00 12.87
N GLY A 110 -16.44 20.02 12.83
CA GLY A 110 -15.00 19.89 13.04
C GLY A 110 -14.22 19.45 11.79
N HIS A 111 -12.90 19.57 11.86
CA HIS A 111 -12.03 19.28 10.72
C HIS A 111 -12.07 17.79 10.33
N PRO A 112 -12.24 17.45 9.05
CA PRO A 112 -12.32 16.07 8.59
C PRO A 112 -10.93 15.46 8.65
N GLY A 113 -10.68 14.59 9.64
CA GLY A 113 -9.45 13.80 9.73
C GLY A 113 -8.12 14.59 9.67
N THR A 114 -7.03 13.83 9.60
CA THR A 114 -5.67 14.37 9.37
C THR A 114 -5.17 14.12 7.95
N SER A 115 -5.88 13.26 7.19
CA SER A 115 -5.36 12.64 5.99
C SER A 115 -6.28 12.91 4.80
N CYS A 116 -5.68 13.51 3.77
CA CYS A 116 -6.27 13.84 2.48
C CYS A 116 -6.60 12.59 1.66
N ILE A 117 -5.68 11.62 1.63
CA ILE A 117 -5.85 10.36 0.89
C ILE A 117 -5.47 9.18 1.77
N LEU A 118 -6.31 8.15 1.75
CA LEU A 118 -6.02 6.81 2.26
C LEU A 118 -6.33 5.81 1.14
N ALA A 119 -5.28 5.23 0.56
CA ALA A 119 -5.41 4.34 -0.59
C ALA A 119 -4.31 3.27 -0.62
N PHE A 120 -4.37 2.38 -1.62
CA PHE A 120 -3.21 1.59 -2.02
C PHE A 120 -2.16 2.48 -2.67
N HIS A 121 -0.88 2.20 -2.45
CA HIS A 121 0.21 2.73 -3.26
C HIS A 121 0.06 2.23 -4.70
N THR A 122 0.50 3.04 -5.66
CA THR A 122 0.47 2.70 -7.08
C THR A 122 1.75 3.18 -7.78
N THR A 123 2.11 2.48 -8.85
CA THR A 123 3.19 2.87 -9.78
C THR A 123 2.62 3.47 -11.07
N TYR A 124 1.28 3.53 -11.18
CA TYR A 124 0.54 3.93 -12.36
C TYR A 124 0.00 5.35 -12.18
N PRO A 125 0.57 6.36 -12.86
CA PRO A 125 0.12 7.75 -12.74
C PRO A 125 -1.36 7.94 -13.08
N GLU A 126 -1.91 7.13 -13.98
CA GLU A 126 -3.32 7.13 -14.37
C GLU A 126 -4.27 6.66 -13.26
N GLU A 127 -3.78 5.94 -12.25
CA GLU A 127 -4.56 5.54 -11.07
C GLU A 127 -4.45 6.58 -9.93
N VAL A 128 -3.66 7.63 -10.13
CA VAL A 128 -3.63 8.75 -9.22
C VAL A 128 -4.80 9.65 -9.60
N GLU A 129 -5.75 9.79 -8.67
CA GLU A 129 -6.86 10.73 -8.76
C GLU A 129 -6.78 11.64 -7.53
N TYR A 130 -6.57 12.94 -7.74
CA TYR A 130 -6.86 13.97 -6.74
C TYR A 130 -8.20 14.61 -7.10
N TYR A 131 -8.83 15.25 -6.13
CA TYR A 131 -10.01 16.05 -6.40
C TYR A 131 -9.65 17.22 -7.33
N ASP A 132 -10.44 17.39 -8.37
CA ASP A 132 -10.43 18.55 -9.25
C ASP A 132 -11.89 18.94 -9.54
N GLU A 133 -12.19 20.23 -9.47
CA GLU A 133 -13.52 20.76 -9.78
C GLU A 133 -13.77 20.81 -11.30
N ASP A 134 -12.71 20.88 -12.13
CA ASP A 134 -12.79 21.06 -13.58
C ASP A 134 -12.27 19.81 -14.36
N ASP A 135 -13.20 19.07 -14.96
CA ASP A 135 -13.08 18.26 -16.19
C ASP A 135 -11.86 17.32 -16.42
N GLY A 136 -11.27 16.74 -15.37
CA GLY A 136 -10.60 15.43 -15.47
C GLY A 136 -9.12 15.45 -15.87
N THR A 137 -8.46 16.59 -15.79
CA THR A 137 -6.99 16.68 -15.76
C THR A 137 -6.53 16.67 -14.32
N ASN A 138 -5.82 15.63 -13.89
CA ASN A 138 -5.30 15.58 -12.51
C ASN A 138 -4.05 16.48 -12.37
N GLU A 139 -4.25 17.80 -12.39
CA GLU A 139 -3.16 18.80 -12.35
C GLU A 139 -2.44 18.84 -11.00
N ASN A 140 -3.07 18.30 -9.96
CA ASN A 140 -2.52 18.25 -8.60
C ASN A 140 -1.57 17.07 -8.35
N VAL A 141 -1.31 16.21 -9.36
CA VAL A 141 -0.29 15.16 -9.24
C VAL A 141 1.09 15.76 -9.27
N VAL A 142 1.78 15.70 -8.14
CA VAL A 142 3.20 16.03 -8.06
C VAL A 142 3.98 14.99 -8.88
N THR A 143 4.80 15.45 -9.81
CA THR A 143 5.66 14.55 -10.60
C THR A 143 6.85 14.07 -9.78
N CYS A 144 7.44 12.93 -10.14
CA CYS A 144 8.67 12.44 -9.49
C CYS A 144 9.81 13.48 -9.52
N SER A 145 9.91 14.26 -10.59
CA SER A 145 10.91 15.33 -10.71
C SER A 145 10.67 16.48 -9.72
N GLU A 146 9.41 16.88 -9.52
CA GLU A 146 9.03 17.90 -8.53
C GLU A 146 9.20 17.42 -7.10
N ALA A 147 8.92 16.14 -6.83
CA ALA A 147 9.15 15.50 -5.54
C ALA A 147 10.64 15.21 -5.25
N GLY A 148 11.53 15.42 -6.23
CA GLY A 148 12.97 15.19 -6.08
C GLY A 148 13.34 13.71 -5.96
N CYS A 149 12.55 12.80 -6.55
CA CYS A 149 12.86 11.38 -6.60
C CYS A 149 14.08 11.13 -7.49
N SER A 150 15.00 10.27 -7.05
CA SER A 150 16.12 9.80 -7.88
C SER A 150 15.62 8.81 -8.93
N ASP A 151 16.00 8.99 -10.20
CA ASP A 151 15.79 8.00 -11.27
C ASP A 151 16.75 6.81 -11.09
N ASP A 152 16.59 6.04 -10.01
CA ASP A 152 17.38 4.82 -9.81
C ASP A 152 16.78 3.70 -10.66
N LYS A 153 17.38 3.52 -11.84
CA LYS A 153 17.05 2.49 -12.83
C LYS A 153 16.99 1.09 -12.19
N GLU A 154 15.93 0.36 -12.50
CA GLU A 154 15.80 -1.06 -12.25
C GLU A 154 16.94 -1.87 -12.92
N GLU A 155 18.00 -2.22 -12.19
CA GLU A 155 18.91 -3.29 -12.60
C GLU A 155 18.42 -4.65 -12.07
N GLY A 156 17.34 -5.14 -12.68
CA GLY A 156 16.97 -6.55 -12.61
C GLY A 156 17.85 -7.39 -13.53
N THR A 157 19.12 -7.62 -13.18
CA THR A 157 19.97 -8.57 -13.91
C THR A 157 19.69 -9.99 -13.38
N SER A 158 18.83 -10.70 -14.10
CA SER A 158 18.80 -12.16 -14.07
C SER A 158 19.91 -12.68 -14.97
N SER A 159 20.83 -13.45 -14.39
CA SER A 159 21.72 -14.32 -15.15
C SER A 159 21.83 -15.63 -14.38
N ASP A 160 20.88 -16.51 -14.67
CA ASP A 160 21.04 -17.95 -14.48
C ASP A 160 22.18 -18.40 -15.43
N GLU A 161 23.33 -18.75 -14.85
CA GLU A 161 24.37 -19.47 -15.57
C GLU A 161 23.98 -20.94 -15.63
N GLU A 162 23.54 -21.41 -16.81
CA GLU A 162 23.40 -22.84 -17.08
C GLU A 162 24.78 -23.50 -17.23
N GLU A 163 25.05 -24.41 -16.32
CA GLU A 163 26.22 -25.29 -16.28
C GLU A 163 26.09 -26.37 -17.37
N GLY A 164 26.66 -26.10 -18.55
CA GLY A 164 26.77 -27.08 -19.63
C GLY A 164 27.93 -28.06 -19.42
N THR A 165 27.65 -29.22 -18.85
CA THR A 165 28.55 -30.38 -18.92
C THR A 165 28.34 -31.12 -20.24
N SER A 166 29.41 -31.35 -21.01
CA SER A 166 29.41 -32.39 -22.05
C SER A 166 30.79 -33.03 -22.15
N SER A 167 30.79 -34.33 -21.85
CA SER A 167 31.91 -35.26 -21.96
C SER A 167 32.16 -35.64 -23.41
N ASP A 168 33.44 -35.77 -23.78
CA ASP A 168 34.02 -36.90 -24.54
C ASP A 168 35.55 -36.86 -24.46
#